data_AF-A0A938H1H7-F1
#
_entry.id   AF-A0A938H1H7-F1
#
_cell.length_a   1.000
_cell.length_b   1.000
_cell.length_c   1.000
_cell.angle_alpha   90.00
_cell.angle_beta   90.00
_cell.angle_gamma   90.00
#
_symmetry.space_group_name_H-M   'P 1'
#
loop_
_entity.id
_entity.type
_entity.pdbx_description
1 polymer ?
#
loop_
_entity_poly.entity_id
_entity_poly.type
_entity_poly.pdbx_seq_one_letter_code
_entity_poly.pdbx_strand_id
1 'polypeptide(L)'
;MAAALAGKDAPRFIEAVHRDNLPLAGRCLAEAGPDREDLRELADHTRDDLLNRQRNPAAHLRARIGAGLALGDVGHPHLKPQPFEFEGRTVLAIAPPMQPVPAGEFIRGSERGDKRAYPDEHTSERALLLPAFAIGRYPVTNAEYKFFVEDGGYKTDRWWSDEGLQWKQGGADAHAAAIDSWMATRAAITNFGVDTAATQLSWTPGTTDFWKEVTQLTDEQARERARNIFDRPFDQPGYWNDAILNSPARPVVGVNWHEANAYCRWLSAVTGREYCLPSEMQWEKAARGPSTGSGHGREYPWGEKFDP
;
A
#
# COMPACT_ATOMS: atom_id res chain seq x y z
N MET A 1 12.43 29.30 -1.32
CA MET A 1 12.47 29.03 0.14
C MET A 1 13.63 28.09 0.53
N ALA A 2 14.07 27.18 -0.35
CA ALA A 2 15.11 26.16 -0.10
C ALA A 2 16.50 26.64 0.37
N ALA A 3 16.94 27.87 0.07
CA ALA A 3 18.28 28.33 0.48
C ALA A 3 18.40 28.70 1.98
N ALA A 4 17.27 28.92 2.67
CA ALA A 4 17.28 29.43 4.05
C ALA A 4 17.39 28.31 5.13
N LEU A 5 17.04 27.06 4.80
CA LEU A 5 17.01 25.94 5.76
C LEU A 5 18.30 25.08 5.78
N ALA A 6 19.25 25.38 4.89
CA ALA A 6 20.58 24.77 4.88
C ALA A 6 21.58 25.48 5.82
N GLY A 7 21.18 26.61 6.43
CA GLY A 7 22.03 27.41 7.32
C GLY A 7 22.04 26.93 8.78
N LYS A 8 22.93 27.50 9.58
CA LYS A 8 23.08 27.22 11.03
C LYS A 8 21.84 27.57 11.87
N ASP A 9 20.94 28.41 11.34
CA ASP A 9 19.72 28.83 12.02
C ASP A 9 18.53 27.87 11.81
N ALA A 10 18.70 26.82 11.00
CA ALA A 10 17.65 25.87 10.68
C ALA A 10 16.98 25.24 11.92
N PRO A 11 17.71 24.78 12.96
CA PRO A 11 17.08 24.20 14.14
C PRO A 11 16.11 25.16 14.82
N ARG A 12 16.56 26.41 15.07
CA ARG A 12 15.75 27.44 15.73
C ARG A 12 14.51 27.82 14.92
N PHE A 13 14.64 27.93 13.60
CA PHE A 13 13.51 28.24 12.74
C PHE A 13 12.48 27.10 12.74
N ILE A 14 12.94 25.85 12.56
CA ILE A 14 12.06 24.68 12.52
C ILE A 14 11.35 24.49 13.87
N GLU A 15 12.05 24.68 14.99
CA GLU A 15 11.45 24.61 16.33
C GLU A 15 10.38 25.71 16.55
N ALA A 16 10.59 26.91 15.98
CA ALA A 16 9.56 27.95 15.98
C ALA A 16 8.33 27.51 15.16
N VAL A 17 8.53 26.98 13.95
CA VAL A 17 7.43 26.48 13.11
C VAL A 17 6.71 25.29 13.76
N HIS A 18 7.43 24.40 14.45
CA HIS A 18 6.87 23.21 15.09
C HIS A 18 5.74 23.55 16.08
N ARG A 19 5.89 24.65 16.83
CA ARG A 19 4.90 25.11 17.82
C ARG A 19 3.56 25.50 17.21
N ASP A 20 3.59 26.10 16.01
CA ASP A 20 2.39 26.67 15.37
C ASP A 20 1.86 25.77 14.24
N ASN A 21 2.74 25.04 13.56
CA ASN A 21 2.43 24.25 12.37
C ASN A 21 3.31 23.00 12.26
N LEU A 22 2.93 21.98 13.01
CA LEU A 22 3.60 20.69 13.06
C LEU A 22 3.83 20.04 11.66
N PRO A 23 2.84 19.94 10.74
CA PRO A 23 3.10 19.41 9.39
C PRO A 23 4.12 20.22 8.57
N LEU A 24 4.13 21.55 8.72
CA LEU A 24 5.11 22.39 8.02
C LEU A 24 6.51 22.17 8.58
N ALA A 25 6.65 22.04 9.90
CA ALA A 25 7.94 21.71 10.53
C ALA A 25 8.51 20.38 10.01
N GLY A 26 7.66 19.35 9.87
CA GLY A 26 8.04 18.08 9.26
C GLY A 26 8.58 18.23 7.83
N ARG A 27 7.91 19.03 6.99
CA ARG A 27 8.40 19.31 5.63
C ARG A 27 9.70 20.11 5.62
N CYS A 28 9.84 21.10 6.51
CA CYS A 28 11.09 21.84 6.65
C CYS A 28 12.25 20.94 7.08
N LEU A 29 12.01 19.95 7.95
CA LEU A 29 13.00 18.94 8.31
C LEU A 29 13.38 18.05 7.14
N ALA A 30 12.38 17.59 6.36
CA ALA A 30 12.62 16.78 5.17
C ALA A 30 13.51 17.52 4.15
N GLU A 31 13.26 18.82 3.93
CA GLU A 31 14.09 19.66 3.07
C GLU A 31 15.49 19.93 3.65
N ALA A 32 15.59 20.17 4.96
CA ALA A 32 16.86 20.49 5.62
C ALA A 32 17.79 19.29 5.78
N GLY A 33 17.26 18.07 5.70
CA GLY A 33 17.96 16.82 5.96
C GLY A 33 17.77 16.37 7.41
N PRO A 34 16.80 15.48 7.71
CA PRO A 34 16.46 15.12 9.09
C PRO A 34 17.54 14.31 9.81
N ASP A 35 18.51 13.76 9.06
CA ASP A 35 19.63 12.98 9.62
C ASP A 35 20.84 13.84 10.00
N ARG A 36 20.80 15.15 9.70
CA ARG A 36 21.82 16.09 10.16
C ARG A 36 21.95 16.05 11.68
N GLU A 37 23.18 16.06 12.16
CA GLU A 37 23.49 15.93 13.59
C GLU A 37 22.78 16.98 14.46
N ASP A 38 22.72 18.23 13.99
CA ASP A 38 22.08 19.36 14.67
C ASP A 38 20.54 19.36 14.61
N LEU A 39 19.93 18.49 13.80
CA LEU A 39 18.49 18.39 13.62
C LEU A 39 17.91 17.05 14.10
N ARG A 40 18.74 16.04 14.37
CA ARG A 40 18.30 14.67 14.60
C ARG A 40 17.30 14.55 15.76
N GLU A 41 17.60 15.20 16.89
CA GLU A 41 16.71 15.19 18.05
C GLU A 41 15.37 15.88 17.76
N LEU A 42 15.41 17.04 17.08
CA LEU A 42 14.20 17.75 16.65
C LEU A 42 13.38 16.93 15.63
N ALA A 43 14.05 16.20 14.74
CA ALA A 43 13.42 15.34 13.76
C ALA A 43 12.70 14.16 14.43
N ASP A 44 13.35 13.51 15.40
CA ASP A 44 12.75 12.42 16.18
C ASP A 44 11.54 12.90 16.97
N HIS A 45 11.66 14.03 17.68
CA HIS A 45 10.53 14.62 18.40
C HIS A 45 9.37 15.00 17.46
N THR A 46 9.68 15.61 16.31
CA THR A 46 8.66 15.98 15.32
C THR A 46 7.96 14.75 14.73
N ARG A 47 8.70 13.65 14.46
CA ARG A 47 8.10 12.39 13.98
C ARG A 47 7.11 11.82 14.99
N ASP A 48 7.46 11.82 16.27
CA ASP A 48 6.57 11.32 17.33
C ASP A 48 5.31 12.17 17.44
N ASP A 49 5.44 13.50 17.40
CA ASP A 49 4.30 14.42 17.44
C ASP A 49 3.41 14.29 16.19
N LEU A 50 4.00 14.15 15.00
CA LEU A 50 3.26 13.88 13.76
C LEU A 50 2.49 12.56 13.85
N LEU A 51 3.13 11.49 14.35
CA LEU A 51 2.50 10.18 14.53
C LEU A 51 1.35 10.24 15.54
N ASN A 52 1.56 10.93 16.66
CA ASN A 52 0.53 11.16 17.67
C ASN A 52 -0.65 11.95 17.10
N ARG A 53 -0.38 13.04 16.34
CA ARG A 53 -1.42 13.82 15.67
C ARG A 53 -2.20 13.00 14.66
N GLN A 54 -1.53 12.21 13.82
CA GLN A 54 -2.17 11.36 12.80
C GLN A 54 -3.14 10.35 13.43
N ARG A 55 -2.75 9.75 14.56
CA ARG A 55 -3.49 8.70 15.25
C ARG A 55 -4.54 9.21 16.23
N ASN A 56 -4.54 10.49 16.58
CA ASN A 56 -5.50 11.07 17.51
C ASN A 56 -6.89 11.19 16.85
N PRO A 57 -7.91 10.41 17.27
CA PRO A 57 -9.25 10.49 16.69
C PRO A 57 -9.95 11.82 16.99
N ALA A 58 -9.53 12.53 18.06
CA ALA A 58 -10.07 13.86 18.40
C ALA A 58 -9.44 14.99 17.55
N ALA A 59 -8.36 14.71 16.82
CA ALA A 59 -7.78 15.71 15.92
C ALA A 59 -8.61 15.81 14.62
N HIS A 60 -8.76 17.04 14.13
CA HIS A 60 -9.47 17.29 12.87
C HIS A 60 -8.85 16.49 11.70
N LEU A 61 -9.67 15.91 10.83
CA LEU A 61 -9.25 15.04 9.72
C LEU A 61 -8.12 15.65 8.87
N ARG A 62 -8.26 16.92 8.46
CA ARG A 62 -7.21 17.63 7.70
C ARG A 62 -5.86 17.70 8.44
N ALA A 63 -5.88 17.87 9.76
CA ALA A 63 -4.65 17.89 10.55
C ALA A 63 -4.00 16.50 10.62
N ARG A 64 -4.81 15.44 10.68
CA ARG A 64 -4.35 14.05 10.64
C ARG A 64 -3.74 13.70 9.28
N ILE A 65 -4.40 14.09 8.19
CA ILE A 65 -3.90 13.93 6.81
C ILE A 65 -2.59 14.69 6.64
N GLY A 66 -2.54 15.97 7.03
CA GLY A 66 -1.34 16.79 6.95
C GLY A 66 -0.17 16.20 7.75
N ALA A 67 -0.44 15.66 8.94
CA ALA A 67 0.57 14.98 9.74
C ALA A 67 1.08 13.70 9.06
N GLY A 68 0.18 12.88 8.49
CA GLY A 68 0.56 11.68 7.76
C GLY A 68 1.41 11.95 6.51
N LEU A 69 1.07 12.99 5.74
CA LEU A 69 1.87 13.40 4.58
C LEU A 69 3.27 13.87 4.98
N ALA A 70 3.35 14.77 5.98
CA ALA A 70 4.64 15.25 6.47
C ALA A 70 5.50 14.13 7.09
N LEU A 71 4.87 13.13 7.72
CA LEU A 71 5.56 11.94 8.24
C LEU A 71 6.15 11.08 7.11
N GLY A 72 5.47 11.01 5.96
CA GLY A 72 5.98 10.38 4.75
C GLY A 72 7.22 11.10 4.20
N ASP A 73 7.27 12.43 4.28
CA ASP A 73 8.40 13.23 3.80
C ASP A 73 9.62 13.16 4.73
N VAL A 74 9.42 13.31 6.05
CA VAL A 74 10.53 13.33 7.04
C VAL A 74 11.03 11.92 7.42
N GLY A 75 10.30 10.88 7.00
CA GLY A 75 10.59 9.47 7.30
C GLY A 75 9.77 8.94 8.47
N HIS A 76 9.04 7.86 8.21
CA HIS A 76 8.15 7.23 9.20
C HIS A 76 8.97 6.38 10.20
N PRO A 77 8.80 6.56 11.52
CA PRO A 77 9.66 5.96 12.54
C PRO A 77 9.60 4.42 12.61
N HIS A 78 8.55 3.79 12.07
CA HIS A 78 8.45 2.33 12.00
C HIS A 78 9.11 1.72 10.75
N LEU A 79 9.50 2.51 9.75
CA LEU A 79 10.16 2.03 8.53
C LEU A 79 11.68 1.99 8.73
N LYS A 80 12.13 1.30 9.78
CA LYS A 80 13.54 1.18 10.15
C LYS A 80 14.09 -0.16 9.67
N PRO A 81 15.06 -0.16 8.74
CA PRO A 81 15.73 -1.39 8.30
C PRO A 81 16.43 -2.09 9.46
N GLN A 82 16.40 -3.42 9.44
CA GLN A 82 17.05 -4.29 10.42
C GLN A 82 17.97 -5.28 9.67
N PRO A 83 19.15 -5.60 10.22
CA PRO A 83 20.01 -6.64 9.68
C PRO A 83 19.49 -8.04 10.08
N PHE A 84 19.49 -8.95 9.11
CA PHE A 84 19.20 -10.38 9.27
C PHE A 84 20.33 -11.20 8.69
N GLU A 85 20.71 -12.28 9.37
CA GLU A 85 21.67 -13.25 8.84
C GLU A 85 20.92 -14.28 7.99
N PHE A 86 21.24 -14.33 6.70
CA PHE A 86 20.59 -15.22 5.75
C PHE A 86 21.64 -15.78 4.79
N GLU A 87 21.81 -17.10 4.77
CA GLU A 87 22.79 -17.81 3.91
C GLU A 87 24.24 -17.31 4.05
N GLY A 88 24.65 -16.96 5.27
CA GLY A 88 26.03 -16.55 5.57
C GLY A 88 26.35 -15.10 5.16
N ARG A 89 25.34 -14.29 4.88
CA ARG A 89 25.47 -12.85 4.61
C ARG A 89 24.41 -12.05 5.38
N THR A 90 24.74 -10.81 5.69
CA THR A 90 23.78 -9.87 6.25
C THR A 90 22.88 -9.30 5.15
N VAL A 91 21.57 -9.44 5.33
CA VAL A 91 20.52 -8.87 4.48
C VAL A 91 19.73 -7.84 5.30
N LEU A 92 19.50 -6.66 4.74
CA LEU A 92 18.62 -5.68 5.36
C LEU A 92 17.17 -5.96 4.95
N ALA A 93 16.26 -5.89 5.91
CA ALA A 93 14.81 -5.91 5.65
C ALA A 93 14.07 -5.08 6.70
N ILE A 94 12.84 -4.68 6.40
CA ILE A 94 11.93 -4.08 7.37
C ILE A 94 10.87 -5.13 7.71
N ALA A 95 10.84 -5.58 8.96
CA ALA A 95 9.80 -6.48 9.43
C ALA A 95 8.49 -5.69 9.62
N PRO A 96 7.39 -6.06 8.93
CA PRO A 96 6.15 -5.31 9.00
C PRO A 96 5.53 -5.42 10.40
N PRO A 97 4.91 -4.36 10.92
CA PRO A 97 4.14 -4.44 12.16
C PRO A 97 2.92 -5.34 11.93
N MET A 98 2.87 -6.46 12.64
CA MET A 98 1.79 -7.45 12.55
C MET A 98 0.73 -7.21 13.64
N GLN A 99 -0.53 -7.26 13.26
CA GLN A 99 -1.68 -7.19 14.16
C GLN A 99 -2.21 -8.62 14.43
N PRO A 100 -2.13 -9.12 15.69
CA PRO A 100 -2.73 -10.40 16.01
C PRO A 100 -4.25 -10.34 15.90
N VAL A 101 -4.82 -11.38 15.31
CA VAL A 101 -6.27 -11.62 15.18
C VAL A 101 -6.57 -12.93 15.92
N PRO A 102 -7.37 -12.90 17.00
CA PRO A 102 -7.63 -14.09 17.80
C PRO A 102 -8.42 -15.14 17.03
N ALA A 103 -8.22 -16.41 17.43
CA ALA A 103 -9.08 -17.51 16.99
C ALA A 103 -10.53 -17.21 17.38
N GLY A 104 -11.48 -17.65 16.57
CA GLY A 104 -12.89 -17.48 16.88
C GLY A 104 -13.78 -17.48 15.66
N GLU A 105 -15.07 -17.58 15.93
CA GLU A 105 -16.13 -17.51 14.94
C GLU A 105 -16.19 -16.12 14.31
N PHE A 106 -16.50 -16.07 13.02
CA PHE A 106 -16.82 -14.84 12.31
C PHE A 106 -17.89 -15.10 11.25
N ILE A 107 -18.62 -14.06 10.90
CA ILE A 107 -19.65 -14.09 9.86
C ILE A 107 -19.08 -13.46 8.59
N ARG A 108 -18.94 -14.26 7.53
CA ARG A 108 -18.49 -13.82 6.20
C ARG A 108 -19.63 -13.34 5.32
N GLY A 109 -19.30 -12.44 4.40
CA GLY A 109 -20.20 -11.92 3.38
C GLY A 109 -21.40 -11.14 3.92
N SER A 110 -22.22 -10.70 2.99
CA SER A 110 -23.38 -9.85 3.23
C SER A 110 -24.67 -10.67 3.24
N GLU A 111 -25.69 -10.17 3.94
CA GLU A 111 -27.02 -10.81 3.93
C GLU A 111 -27.65 -10.74 2.55
N ARG A 112 -28.42 -11.78 2.19
CA ARG A 112 -29.14 -11.83 0.90
C ARG A 112 -30.12 -10.66 0.70
N GLY A 113 -30.49 -9.95 1.77
CA GLY A 113 -31.34 -8.77 1.74
C GLY A 113 -30.60 -7.43 1.72
N ASP A 114 -29.26 -7.42 1.79
CA ASP A 114 -28.49 -6.18 1.75
C ASP A 114 -28.48 -5.60 0.32
N LYS A 115 -29.17 -4.49 0.13
CA LYS A 115 -29.28 -3.81 -1.17
C LYS A 115 -28.01 -3.07 -1.58
N ARG A 116 -27.04 -2.93 -0.68
CA ARG A 116 -25.74 -2.30 -0.98
C ARG A 116 -24.68 -3.32 -1.37
N ALA A 117 -24.94 -4.60 -1.13
CA ALA A 117 -24.00 -5.68 -1.43
C ALA A 117 -24.04 -6.03 -2.92
N TYR A 118 -22.88 -6.40 -3.46
CA TYR A 118 -22.80 -6.99 -4.79
C TYR A 118 -23.29 -8.45 -4.78
N PRO A 119 -23.74 -9.00 -5.92
CA PRO A 119 -24.27 -10.37 -5.97
C PRO A 119 -23.33 -11.45 -5.46
N ASP A 120 -22.02 -11.27 -5.65
CA ASP A 120 -20.94 -12.16 -5.21
C ASP A 120 -20.57 -12.02 -3.72
N GLU A 121 -21.07 -10.99 -3.05
CA GLU A 121 -20.92 -10.83 -1.60
C GLU A 121 -21.96 -11.62 -0.80
N HIS A 122 -23.02 -12.11 -1.45
CA HIS A 122 -24.04 -12.92 -0.79
C HIS A 122 -23.60 -14.38 -0.65
N THR A 123 -23.49 -14.86 0.59
CA THR A 123 -23.11 -16.26 0.87
C THR A 123 -24.09 -16.96 1.81
N SER A 124 -24.37 -18.23 1.53
CA SER A 124 -25.22 -19.10 2.37
C SER A 124 -24.50 -19.70 3.57
N GLU A 125 -23.19 -19.94 3.45
CA GLU A 125 -22.33 -20.42 4.54
C GLU A 125 -21.60 -19.23 5.16
N ARG A 126 -22.18 -18.72 6.25
CA ARG A 126 -21.79 -17.43 6.83
C ARG A 126 -20.91 -17.56 8.08
N ALA A 127 -21.24 -18.48 9.00
CA ALA A 127 -20.49 -18.66 10.23
C ALA A 127 -19.29 -19.59 10.02
N LEU A 128 -18.08 -19.09 10.22
CA LEU A 128 -16.84 -19.84 10.09
C LEU A 128 -15.98 -19.69 11.33
N LEU A 129 -15.35 -20.78 11.77
CA LEU A 129 -14.33 -20.76 12.81
C LEU A 129 -12.95 -20.62 12.17
N LEU A 130 -12.26 -19.51 12.42
CA LEU A 130 -10.87 -19.33 11.99
C LEU A 130 -9.90 -19.48 13.17
N PRO A 131 -8.74 -20.14 12.97
CA PRO A 131 -7.66 -20.14 13.95
C PRO A 131 -7.09 -18.72 14.17
N ALA A 132 -6.26 -18.56 15.19
CA ALA A 132 -5.54 -17.32 15.41
C ALA A 132 -4.51 -17.12 14.29
N PHE A 133 -4.34 -15.89 13.85
CA PHE A 133 -3.33 -15.51 12.85
C PHE A 133 -2.88 -14.06 13.13
N ALA A 134 -1.95 -13.56 12.33
CA ALA A 134 -1.60 -12.15 12.33
C ALA A 134 -1.64 -11.61 10.90
N ILE A 135 -2.01 -10.33 10.75
CA ILE A 135 -2.07 -9.64 9.46
C ILE A 135 -1.25 -8.36 9.54
N GLY A 136 -0.67 -7.91 8.42
CA GLY A 136 0.02 -6.63 8.38
C GLY A 136 -0.90 -5.50 8.82
N ARG A 137 -0.44 -4.64 9.74
CA ARG A 137 -1.19 -3.47 10.20
C ARG A 137 -1.38 -2.45 9.08
N TYR A 138 -0.47 -2.46 8.10
CA TYR A 138 -0.44 -1.62 6.92
C TYR A 138 -0.20 -2.49 5.69
N PRO A 139 -0.61 -2.05 4.49
CA PRO A 139 -0.09 -2.61 3.24
C PRO A 139 1.45 -2.51 3.19
N VAL A 140 2.09 -3.44 2.49
CA VAL A 140 3.54 -3.41 2.25
C VAL A 140 3.90 -2.10 1.54
N THR A 141 4.90 -1.41 2.05
CA THR A 141 5.35 -0.10 1.60
C THR A 141 6.47 -0.20 0.56
N ASN A 142 6.72 0.88 -0.18
CA ASN A 142 7.88 0.96 -1.08
C ASN A 142 9.20 0.76 -0.32
N ALA A 143 9.32 1.28 0.91
CA ALA A 143 10.51 1.10 1.75
C ALA A 143 10.76 -0.37 2.09
N GLU A 144 9.71 -1.13 2.43
CA GLU A 144 9.80 -2.56 2.71
C GLU A 144 10.13 -3.35 1.43
N TYR A 145 9.41 -3.09 0.34
CA TYR A 145 9.57 -3.80 -0.92
C TYR A 145 10.93 -3.54 -1.59
N LYS A 146 11.53 -2.37 -1.35
CA LYS A 146 12.85 -1.99 -1.87
C LYS A 146 13.92 -3.03 -1.53
N PHE A 147 13.92 -3.56 -0.31
CA PHE A 147 14.90 -4.56 0.10
C PHE A 147 14.75 -5.89 -0.66
N PHE A 148 13.52 -6.28 -1.00
CA PHE A 148 13.29 -7.43 -1.87
C PHE A 148 13.88 -7.22 -3.26
N VAL A 149 13.66 -6.03 -3.86
CA VAL A 149 14.21 -5.70 -5.18
C VAL A 149 15.75 -5.68 -5.15
N GLU A 150 16.33 -4.98 -4.17
CA GLU A 150 17.79 -4.83 -4.02
C GLU A 150 18.49 -6.15 -3.68
N ASP A 151 17.83 -7.05 -2.95
CA ASP A 151 18.33 -8.41 -2.66
C ASP A 151 18.13 -9.38 -3.85
N GLY A 152 17.79 -8.87 -5.03
CA GLY A 152 17.66 -9.67 -6.25
C GLY A 152 16.37 -10.49 -6.32
N GLY A 153 15.30 -10.06 -5.64
CA GLY A 153 14.02 -10.77 -5.56
C GLY A 153 13.42 -11.15 -6.91
N TYR A 154 13.48 -10.25 -7.90
CA TYR A 154 13.03 -10.52 -9.27
C TYR A 154 13.99 -11.40 -10.08
N LYS A 155 15.28 -11.40 -9.71
CA LYS A 155 16.35 -12.15 -10.39
C LYS A 155 16.52 -13.57 -9.85
N THR A 156 15.89 -13.88 -8.72
CA THR A 156 16.08 -15.15 -8.00
C THR A 156 14.82 -16.01 -8.11
N ASP A 157 14.88 -17.03 -8.96
CA ASP A 157 13.71 -17.83 -9.32
C ASP A 157 13.07 -18.60 -8.16
N ARG A 158 13.84 -18.95 -7.12
CA ARG A 158 13.34 -19.69 -5.94
C ARG A 158 12.20 -18.99 -5.19
N TRP A 159 12.07 -17.67 -5.35
CA TRP A 159 10.99 -16.91 -4.73
C TRP A 159 9.66 -17.06 -5.48
N TRP A 160 9.70 -17.47 -6.74
CA TRP A 160 8.55 -17.50 -7.63
C TRP A 160 7.93 -18.90 -7.68
N SER A 161 6.63 -18.99 -7.96
CA SER A 161 6.03 -20.27 -8.37
C SER A 161 6.32 -20.53 -9.85
N ASP A 162 6.08 -21.73 -10.33
CA ASP A 162 6.24 -22.06 -11.75
C ASP A 162 5.37 -21.15 -12.63
N GLU A 163 4.12 -20.88 -12.22
CA GLU A 163 3.23 -19.94 -12.90
C GLU A 163 3.76 -18.51 -12.84
N GLY A 164 4.35 -18.11 -11.70
CA GLY A 164 4.97 -16.81 -11.55
C GLY A 164 6.20 -16.63 -12.44
N LEU A 165 7.00 -17.68 -12.63
CA LEU A 165 8.14 -17.68 -13.55
C LEU A 165 7.68 -17.58 -15.01
N GLN A 166 6.65 -18.34 -15.39
CA GLN A 166 6.03 -18.21 -16.72
C GLN A 166 5.50 -16.80 -16.95
N TRP A 167 4.79 -16.24 -15.96
CA TRP A 167 4.28 -14.87 -16.01
C TRP A 167 5.41 -13.83 -16.18
N LYS A 168 6.52 -13.99 -15.44
CA LYS A 168 7.71 -13.12 -15.48
C LYS A 168 8.45 -13.21 -16.82
N GLN A 169 8.53 -14.40 -17.40
CA GLN A 169 9.16 -14.64 -18.71
C GLN A 169 8.33 -14.09 -19.87
N GLY A 170 7.02 -13.88 -19.67
CA GLY A 170 6.11 -13.34 -20.67
C GLY A 170 5.73 -14.35 -21.76
N GLY A 171 5.21 -13.83 -22.87
CA GLY A 171 4.68 -14.62 -23.97
C GLY A 171 3.17 -14.41 -24.20
N ALA A 172 2.66 -14.89 -25.33
CA ALA A 172 1.29 -14.61 -25.78
C ALA A 172 0.21 -14.98 -24.74
N ASP A 173 0.43 -16.05 -23.98
CA ASP A 173 -0.54 -16.58 -23.02
C ASP A 173 -0.28 -16.13 -21.57
N ALA A 174 0.96 -15.75 -21.25
CA ALA A 174 1.40 -15.47 -19.89
C ALA A 174 0.63 -14.31 -19.24
N HIS A 175 0.23 -13.32 -20.05
CA HIS A 175 -0.49 -12.13 -19.60
C HIS A 175 -1.96 -12.09 -20.02
N ALA A 176 -2.49 -13.17 -20.61
CA ALA A 176 -3.84 -13.19 -21.17
C ALA A 176 -4.90 -12.74 -20.15
N ALA A 177 -4.87 -13.28 -18.92
CA ALA A 177 -5.80 -12.88 -17.85
C ALA A 177 -5.65 -11.42 -17.43
N ALA A 178 -4.43 -10.88 -17.44
CA ALA A 178 -4.17 -9.48 -17.12
C ALA A 178 -4.68 -8.53 -18.23
N ILE A 179 -4.50 -8.94 -19.49
CA ILE A 179 -5.04 -8.24 -20.66
C ILE A 179 -6.58 -8.24 -20.62
N ASP A 180 -7.21 -9.38 -20.32
CA ASP A 180 -8.67 -9.48 -20.21
C ASP A 180 -9.22 -8.62 -19.07
N SER A 181 -8.56 -8.61 -17.91
CA SER A 181 -8.90 -7.74 -16.79
C SER A 181 -8.76 -6.25 -17.16
N TRP A 182 -7.71 -5.89 -17.89
CA TRP A 182 -7.52 -4.52 -18.38
C TRP A 182 -8.61 -4.13 -19.39
N MET A 183 -9.00 -5.04 -20.29
CA MET A 183 -10.09 -4.82 -21.24
C MET A 183 -11.45 -4.66 -20.54
N ALA A 184 -11.72 -5.44 -19.49
CA ALA A 184 -12.92 -5.29 -18.66
C ALA A 184 -12.93 -3.94 -17.92
N THR A 185 -11.78 -3.53 -17.36
CA THR A 185 -11.62 -2.23 -16.70
C THR A 185 -11.88 -1.09 -17.68
N ARG A 186 -11.34 -1.18 -18.89
CA ARG A 186 -11.62 -0.23 -19.98
C ARG A 186 -13.11 -0.15 -20.27
N ALA A 187 -13.79 -1.29 -20.44
CA ALA A 187 -15.23 -1.30 -20.71
C ALA A 187 -16.04 -0.66 -19.57
N ALA A 188 -15.68 -0.92 -18.32
CA ALA A 188 -16.30 -0.30 -17.15
C ALA A 188 -16.11 1.22 -17.14
N ILE A 189 -14.90 1.72 -17.40
CA ILE A 189 -14.60 3.16 -17.46
C ILE A 189 -15.34 3.83 -18.63
N THR A 190 -15.41 3.19 -19.80
CA THR A 190 -16.18 3.68 -20.95
C THR A 190 -17.66 3.86 -20.57
N ASN A 191 -18.26 2.87 -19.89
CA ASN A 191 -19.66 2.91 -19.47
C ASN A 191 -19.92 3.94 -18.36
N PHE A 192 -18.96 4.10 -17.44
CA PHE A 192 -19.07 5.03 -16.32
C PHE A 192 -18.83 6.50 -16.73
N GLY A 193 -18.05 6.71 -17.79
CA GLY A 193 -17.63 8.01 -18.29
C GLY A 193 -16.29 8.45 -17.68
N VAL A 194 -15.33 8.79 -18.56
CA VAL A 194 -13.96 9.10 -18.16
C VAL A 194 -13.87 10.33 -17.27
N ASP A 195 -14.59 11.42 -17.56
CA ASP A 195 -14.54 12.64 -16.74
C ASP A 195 -15.18 12.43 -15.35
N THR A 196 -16.23 11.60 -15.28
CA THR A 196 -16.84 11.18 -14.01
C THR A 196 -15.86 10.34 -13.19
N ALA A 197 -15.23 9.34 -13.82
CA ALA A 197 -14.19 8.52 -13.19
C ALA A 197 -13.03 9.38 -12.68
N ALA A 198 -12.53 10.29 -13.52
CA ALA A 198 -11.42 11.16 -13.18
C ALA A 198 -11.73 12.05 -11.96
N THR A 199 -12.96 12.57 -11.88
CA THR A 199 -13.40 13.39 -10.75
C THR A 199 -13.54 12.56 -9.48
N GLN A 200 -14.25 11.42 -9.53
CA GLN A 200 -14.52 10.62 -8.34
C GLN A 200 -13.27 9.90 -7.80
N LEU A 201 -12.39 9.47 -8.69
CA LEU A 201 -11.15 8.77 -8.34
C LEU A 201 -9.95 9.73 -8.21
N SER A 202 -10.19 11.04 -8.34
CA SER A 202 -9.16 12.09 -8.23
C SER A 202 -7.94 11.82 -9.12
N TRP A 203 -8.19 11.44 -10.38
CA TRP A 203 -7.13 11.14 -11.33
C TRP A 203 -6.28 12.37 -11.67
N THR A 204 -5.01 12.14 -11.97
CA THR A 204 -4.15 13.19 -12.52
C THR A 204 -4.59 13.54 -13.96
N PRO A 205 -4.21 14.72 -14.49
CA PRO A 205 -4.45 15.04 -15.90
C PRO A 205 -3.87 13.96 -16.84
N GLY A 206 -2.66 13.48 -16.58
CA GLY A 206 -2.03 12.43 -17.41
C GLY A 206 -2.80 11.09 -17.37
N THR A 207 -3.28 10.67 -16.19
CA THR A 207 -4.14 9.48 -16.07
C THR A 207 -5.46 9.67 -16.81
N THR A 208 -6.03 10.88 -16.73
CA THR A 208 -7.28 11.23 -17.42
C THR A 208 -7.11 11.20 -18.94
N ASP A 209 -6.05 11.80 -19.46
CA ASP A 209 -5.74 11.83 -20.89
C ASP A 209 -5.48 10.42 -21.43
N PHE A 210 -4.74 9.60 -20.68
CA PHE A 210 -4.53 8.19 -21.01
C PHE A 210 -5.85 7.43 -21.18
N TRP A 211 -6.79 7.57 -20.23
CA TRP A 211 -8.08 6.89 -20.33
C TRP A 211 -8.98 7.48 -21.40
N LYS A 212 -8.92 8.80 -21.66
CA LYS A 212 -9.62 9.42 -22.80
C LYS A 212 -9.19 8.82 -24.13
N GLU A 213 -7.90 8.63 -24.34
CA GLU A 213 -7.36 7.98 -25.53
C GLU A 213 -7.80 6.51 -25.61
N VAL A 214 -7.56 5.73 -24.54
CA VAL A 214 -7.81 4.29 -24.52
C VAL A 214 -9.28 3.94 -24.78
N THR A 215 -10.21 4.69 -24.20
CA THR A 215 -11.65 4.46 -24.38
C THR A 215 -12.13 4.71 -25.81
N GLN A 216 -11.38 5.45 -26.64
CA GLN A 216 -11.70 5.71 -28.05
C GLN A 216 -11.11 4.69 -29.03
N LEU A 217 -10.16 3.87 -28.59
CA LEU A 217 -9.55 2.82 -29.43
C LEU A 217 -10.58 1.76 -29.86
N THR A 218 -10.31 1.06 -30.97
CA THR A 218 -11.02 -0.20 -31.23
C THR A 218 -10.61 -1.26 -30.23
N ASP A 219 -11.43 -2.30 -30.05
CA ASP A 219 -11.09 -3.40 -29.14
C ASP A 219 -9.77 -4.09 -29.48
N GLU A 220 -9.41 -4.17 -30.77
CA GLU A 220 -8.13 -4.74 -31.19
C GLU A 220 -6.96 -3.81 -30.86
N GLN A 221 -7.10 -2.51 -31.13
CA GLN A 221 -6.08 -1.51 -30.76
C GLN A 221 -5.88 -1.44 -29.24
N ALA A 222 -6.97 -1.56 -28.47
CA ALA A 222 -6.92 -1.54 -27.01
C ALA A 222 -6.25 -2.81 -26.46
N ARG A 223 -6.53 -3.99 -27.04
CA ARG A 223 -5.82 -5.23 -26.69
C ARG A 223 -4.32 -5.14 -27.00
N GLU A 224 -3.96 -4.58 -28.15
CA GLU A 224 -2.55 -4.37 -28.49
C GLU A 224 -1.88 -3.38 -27.53
N ARG A 225 -2.58 -2.31 -27.14
CA ARG A 225 -2.10 -1.40 -26.08
C ARG A 225 -1.86 -2.14 -24.76
N ALA A 226 -2.77 -3.04 -24.36
CA ALA A 226 -2.60 -3.84 -23.15
C ALA A 226 -1.39 -4.78 -23.26
N ARG A 227 -1.19 -5.47 -24.39
CA ARG A 227 0.00 -6.31 -24.63
C ARG A 227 1.28 -5.51 -24.42
N ASN A 228 1.37 -4.31 -25.00
CA ASN A 228 2.55 -3.45 -24.87
C ASN A 228 2.79 -2.95 -23.43
N ILE A 229 1.74 -2.82 -22.60
CA ILE A 229 1.89 -2.46 -21.18
C ILE A 229 2.56 -3.61 -20.41
N PHE A 230 2.27 -4.85 -20.77
CA PHE A 230 2.82 -6.04 -20.12
C PHE A 230 4.09 -6.58 -20.79
N ASP A 231 4.41 -6.14 -22.01
CA ASP A 231 5.68 -6.41 -22.70
C ASP A 231 6.81 -5.54 -22.15
N ARG A 232 7.18 -5.81 -20.90
CA ARG A 232 8.28 -5.13 -20.21
C ARG A 232 9.12 -6.15 -19.44
N PRO A 233 10.39 -5.81 -19.13
CA PRO A 233 11.14 -6.56 -18.13
C PRO A 233 10.40 -6.53 -16.79
N PHE A 234 10.17 -7.70 -16.21
CA PHE A 234 9.65 -7.84 -14.84
C PHE A 234 10.82 -7.98 -13.87
N ASP A 235 11.52 -6.86 -13.67
CA ASP A 235 12.63 -6.71 -12.72
C ASP A 235 12.29 -5.79 -11.54
N GLN A 236 11.13 -5.14 -11.59
CA GLN A 236 10.57 -4.26 -10.55
C GLN A 236 9.03 -4.10 -10.73
N PRO A 237 8.31 -3.57 -9.73
CA PRO A 237 6.88 -3.26 -9.86
C PRO A 237 6.55 -2.30 -11.00
N GLY A 238 5.30 -2.32 -11.46
CA GLY A 238 4.81 -1.50 -12.59
C GLY A 238 5.03 0.00 -12.44
N TYR A 239 4.83 0.53 -11.23
CA TYR A 239 4.89 1.97 -10.95
C TYR A 239 6.07 2.35 -10.04
N TRP A 240 7.11 1.53 -10.04
CA TRP A 240 8.25 1.68 -9.11
C TRP A 240 8.94 3.04 -9.18
N ASN A 241 9.02 3.62 -10.38
CA ASN A 241 9.67 4.91 -10.62
C ASN A 241 8.68 6.09 -10.75
N ASP A 242 7.40 5.88 -10.47
CA ASP A 242 6.40 6.94 -10.49
C ASP A 242 6.60 7.86 -9.28
N ALA A 243 6.96 9.12 -9.53
CA ALA A 243 7.28 10.09 -8.47
C ALA A 243 6.12 10.39 -7.51
N ILE A 244 4.88 10.13 -7.92
CA ILE A 244 3.71 10.26 -7.06
C ILE A 244 3.58 9.01 -6.20
N LEU A 245 3.78 7.82 -6.75
CA LEU A 245 3.48 6.57 -6.08
C LEU A 245 4.66 5.96 -5.31
N ASN A 246 5.89 6.38 -5.58
CA ASN A 246 7.12 5.73 -5.09
C ASN A 246 7.66 6.24 -3.74
N SER A 247 6.94 7.13 -3.04
CA SER A 247 7.37 7.60 -1.71
C SER A 247 7.55 6.42 -0.73
N PRO A 248 8.59 6.42 0.11
CA PRO A 248 8.94 5.26 0.95
C PRO A 248 7.81 4.73 1.83
N ALA A 249 6.97 5.62 2.38
CA ALA A 249 5.87 5.24 3.28
C ALA A 249 4.54 4.94 2.56
N ARG A 250 4.47 5.08 1.23
CA ARG A 250 3.30 4.71 0.45
C ARG A 250 3.28 3.20 0.21
N PRO A 251 2.08 2.58 0.10
CA PRO A 251 1.96 1.21 -0.37
C PRO A 251 2.67 1.01 -1.71
N VAL A 252 3.38 -0.10 -1.85
CA VAL A 252 3.88 -0.51 -3.16
C VAL A 252 2.69 -0.88 -4.06
N VAL A 253 2.71 -0.41 -5.31
CA VAL A 253 1.63 -0.60 -6.28
C VAL A 253 2.18 -1.03 -7.64
N GLY A 254 1.31 -1.56 -8.50
CA GLY A 254 1.73 -2.21 -9.75
C GLY A 254 2.42 -3.56 -9.50
N VAL A 255 2.03 -4.22 -8.40
CA VAL A 255 2.47 -5.55 -7.99
C VAL A 255 1.32 -6.52 -8.24
N ASN A 256 1.57 -7.60 -8.97
CA ASN A 256 0.61 -8.67 -9.18
C ASN A 256 0.65 -9.72 -8.06
N TRP A 257 -0.24 -10.72 -8.15
CA TRP A 257 -0.32 -11.79 -7.15
C TRP A 257 0.96 -12.65 -7.05
N HIS A 258 1.66 -12.91 -8.16
CA HIS A 258 2.92 -13.67 -8.17
C HIS A 258 4.05 -12.89 -7.50
N GLU A 259 4.19 -11.60 -7.80
CA GLU A 259 5.17 -10.69 -7.19
C GLU A 259 4.93 -10.54 -5.67
N ALA A 260 3.66 -10.47 -5.25
CA ALA A 260 3.31 -10.38 -3.84
C ALA A 260 3.65 -11.67 -3.07
N ASN A 261 3.41 -12.85 -3.65
CA ASN A 261 3.83 -14.12 -3.07
C ASN A 261 5.35 -14.27 -3.03
N ALA A 262 6.06 -13.85 -4.09
CA ALA A 262 7.51 -13.90 -4.14
C ALA A 262 8.13 -13.05 -3.03
N TYR A 263 7.60 -11.85 -2.80
CA TYR A 263 7.96 -11.00 -1.66
C TYR A 263 7.73 -11.71 -0.31
N CYS A 264 6.55 -12.31 -0.11
CA CYS A 264 6.24 -13.03 1.13
C CYS A 264 7.22 -14.17 1.40
N ARG A 265 7.57 -14.96 0.37
CA ARG A 265 8.53 -16.07 0.46
C ARG A 265 9.94 -15.58 0.80
N TRP A 266 10.40 -14.53 0.13
CA TRP A 266 11.71 -13.91 0.41
C TRP A 266 11.77 -13.39 1.85
N LEU A 267 10.78 -12.59 2.26
CA LEU A 267 10.75 -12.01 3.60
C LEU A 267 10.71 -13.11 4.66
N SER A 268 9.99 -14.20 4.38
CA SER A 268 9.93 -15.34 5.29
C SER A 268 11.29 -16.00 5.48
N ALA A 269 12.00 -16.25 4.37
CA ALA A 269 13.32 -16.86 4.40
C ALA A 269 14.36 -15.97 5.11
N VAL A 270 14.35 -14.66 4.83
CA VAL A 270 15.30 -13.70 5.41
C VAL A 270 15.08 -13.52 6.91
N THR A 271 13.83 -13.41 7.35
CA THR A 271 13.52 -13.08 8.75
C THR A 271 13.32 -14.31 9.65
N GLY A 272 13.19 -15.51 9.06
CA GLY A 272 12.86 -16.74 9.77
C GLY A 272 11.43 -16.80 10.31
N ARG A 273 10.55 -15.88 9.89
CA ARG A 273 9.12 -15.87 10.24
C ARG A 273 8.28 -16.26 9.03
N GLU A 274 7.10 -16.81 9.23
CA GLU A 274 6.21 -17.14 8.12
C GLU A 274 5.34 -15.93 7.71
N TYR A 275 5.44 -15.53 6.45
CA TYR A 275 4.60 -14.52 5.82
C TYR A 275 3.94 -15.10 4.56
N CYS A 276 2.66 -14.82 4.37
CA CYS A 276 1.89 -15.22 3.21
C CYS A 276 0.79 -14.19 2.93
N LEU A 277 0.16 -14.30 1.76
CA LEU A 277 -1.06 -13.55 1.48
C LEU A 277 -2.20 -14.08 2.37
N PRO A 278 -3.02 -13.20 2.96
CA PRO A 278 -4.19 -13.64 3.70
C PRO A 278 -5.19 -14.28 2.73
N SER A 279 -5.91 -15.31 3.19
CA SER A 279 -7.13 -15.72 2.50
C SER A 279 -8.17 -14.60 2.56
N GLU A 280 -9.14 -14.59 1.64
CA GLU A 280 -10.26 -13.65 1.66
C GLU A 280 -10.96 -13.62 3.04
N MET A 281 -11.22 -14.80 3.61
CA MET A 281 -11.82 -14.95 4.93
C MET A 281 -10.98 -14.36 6.07
N GLN A 282 -9.64 -14.55 6.05
CA GLN A 282 -8.74 -13.95 7.03
C GLN A 282 -8.75 -12.42 6.90
N TRP A 283 -8.71 -11.92 5.65
CA TRP A 283 -8.77 -10.49 5.38
C TRP A 283 -10.09 -9.88 5.87
N GLU A 284 -11.23 -10.48 5.55
CA GLU A 284 -12.54 -9.99 5.96
C GLU A 284 -12.71 -9.99 7.49
N LYS A 285 -12.32 -11.08 8.16
CA LYS A 285 -12.35 -11.16 9.63
C LYS A 285 -11.51 -10.07 10.28
N ALA A 286 -10.31 -9.82 9.74
CA ALA A 286 -9.43 -8.78 10.24
C ALA A 286 -10.00 -7.36 10.01
N ALA A 287 -10.55 -7.12 8.81
CA ALA A 287 -11.11 -5.83 8.43
C ALA A 287 -12.35 -5.45 9.24
N ARG A 288 -13.24 -6.42 9.52
CA ARG A 288 -14.47 -6.19 10.31
C ARG A 288 -14.20 -5.93 11.80
N GLY A 289 -13.05 -6.38 12.32
CA GLY A 289 -12.70 -6.25 13.73
C GLY A 289 -13.60 -7.06 14.68
N PRO A 290 -13.49 -6.83 16.00
CA PRO A 290 -14.24 -7.62 16.99
C PRO A 290 -15.75 -7.37 16.89
N SER A 291 -16.54 -8.44 17.07
CA SER A 291 -18.00 -8.39 17.02
C SER A 291 -18.59 -7.45 18.09
N THR A 292 -19.54 -6.62 17.69
CA THR A 292 -20.28 -5.68 18.53
C THR A 292 -21.58 -6.34 19.02
N GLY A 293 -21.46 -7.37 19.87
CA GLY A 293 -22.60 -7.96 20.60
C GLY A 293 -23.65 -8.72 19.77
N SER A 294 -23.65 -8.60 18.45
CA SER A 294 -24.59 -9.24 17.53
C SER A 294 -24.06 -10.53 16.88
N GLY A 295 -22.82 -10.94 17.18
CA GLY A 295 -22.13 -12.04 16.49
C GLY A 295 -21.64 -11.67 15.08
N HIS A 296 -22.15 -10.59 14.50
CA HIS A 296 -21.63 -9.99 13.28
C HIS A 296 -20.44 -9.08 13.60
N GLY A 297 -19.45 -9.06 12.71
CA GLY A 297 -18.42 -8.02 12.73
C GLY A 297 -19.03 -6.66 12.38
N ARG A 298 -18.25 -5.57 12.50
CA ARG A 298 -18.74 -4.22 12.21
C ARG A 298 -19.10 -4.06 10.73
N GLU A 299 -20.01 -3.13 10.42
CA GLU A 299 -20.30 -2.73 9.04
C GLU A 299 -19.08 -2.12 8.34
N TYR A 300 -18.41 -1.18 9.01
CA TYR A 300 -17.13 -0.61 8.59
C TYR A 300 -16.06 -0.94 9.63
N PRO A 301 -14.76 -0.98 9.26
CA PRO A 301 -13.68 -1.24 10.22
C PRO A 301 -13.71 -0.33 11.46
N TRP A 302 -14.23 0.90 11.31
CA TRP A 302 -14.35 1.91 12.35
C TRP A 302 -15.70 1.94 13.09
N GLY A 303 -16.71 1.18 12.66
CA GLY A 303 -18.02 1.12 13.34
C GLY A 303 -19.21 0.89 12.40
N GLU A 304 -20.41 1.22 12.86
CA GLU A 304 -21.67 0.91 12.17
C GLU A 304 -22.16 2.04 11.23
N LYS A 305 -21.49 3.19 11.24
CA LYS A 305 -21.92 4.35 10.45
C LYS A 305 -20.80 4.81 9.54
N PHE A 306 -21.16 5.10 8.30
CA PHE A 306 -20.31 5.86 7.41
C PHE A 306 -20.15 7.27 7.99
N ASP A 307 -18.92 7.68 8.20
CA ASP A 307 -18.56 9.05 8.59
C ASP A 307 -17.92 9.71 7.35
N PRO A 308 -18.69 10.48 6.56
CA PRO A 308 -18.28 11.00 5.25
C PRO A 308 -17.19 12.08 5.31
#